data_AF-A0A942L027-F1
#
_entry.id   AF-A0A942L027-F1
#
_cell.length_a   1.000
_cell.length_b   1.000
_cell.length_c   1.000
_cell.angle_alpha   90.00
_cell.angle_beta   90.00
_cell.angle_gamma   90.00
#
_symmetry.space_group_name_H-M   'P 1'
#
loop_
_entity.id
_entity.type
_entity.pdbx_description
1 polymer ?
#
loop_
_entity_poly.entity_id
_entity_poly.type
_entity_poly.pdbx_seq_one_letter_code
_entity_poly.pdbx_strand_id
1 'polypeptide(L)'
;MLTLDLTNAPSWCDLIPGVRVQLRPLTTALMVSARGDPAIADLPEGVATEEAALAMAKALARRAILDWEGIGDAGGEPLPVSPEAIDALLDLWPAFEAFQSSYVAKALLLDAEKNGSVPSQTGSSAGAKATARPAPEAAPTAPHG
;
A
#
# COMPACT_ATOMS: atom_id res chain seq x y z
N MET A 1 15.88 7.09 2.12
CA MET A 1 16.65 5.82 2.12
C MET A 1 15.77 4.80 2.81
N LEU A 2 15.38 3.73 2.13
CA LEU A 2 14.46 2.73 2.68
C LEU A 2 15.19 1.85 3.70
N THR A 3 14.67 1.77 4.93
CA THR A 3 15.16 0.83 5.94
C THR A 3 14.39 -0.48 5.83
N LEU A 4 15.11 -1.58 5.66
CA LEU A 4 14.52 -2.92 5.60
C LEU A 4 14.62 -3.59 6.98
N ASP A 5 13.48 -3.94 7.56
CA ASP A 5 13.43 -4.87 8.68
C ASP A 5 13.52 -6.30 8.14
N LEU A 6 14.64 -6.96 8.38
CA LEU A 6 14.88 -8.33 7.94
C LEU A 6 14.34 -9.38 8.92
N THR A 7 13.89 -8.98 10.11
CA THR A 7 13.38 -9.90 11.11
C THR A 7 11.98 -10.39 10.79
N ASN A 8 11.19 -9.57 10.09
CA ASN A 8 9.75 -9.75 9.92
C ASN A 8 9.02 -10.07 11.24
N ALA A 9 9.54 -9.54 12.36
CA ALA A 9 9.02 -9.85 13.68
C ALA A 9 7.63 -9.20 13.88
N PRO A 10 6.70 -9.88 14.55
CA PRO A 10 5.45 -9.26 14.96
C PRO A 10 5.67 -8.07 15.90
N SER A 11 4.79 -7.08 15.81
CA SER A 11 4.85 -5.89 16.66
C SER A 11 3.48 -5.58 17.27
N TRP A 12 3.50 -5.03 18.48
CA TRP A 12 2.29 -4.53 19.14
C TRP A 12 1.92 -3.16 18.57
N CYS A 13 0.64 -2.97 18.26
CA CYS A 13 0.05 -1.72 17.80
C CYS A 13 -1.13 -1.37 18.69
N ASP A 14 -1.12 -0.17 19.26
CA ASP A 14 -2.29 0.41 19.92
C ASP A 14 -3.33 0.74 18.84
N LEU A 15 -4.53 0.15 18.94
CA LEU A 15 -5.57 0.28 17.94
C LEU A 15 -6.55 1.38 18.35
N ILE A 16 -7.16 1.24 19.51
CA ILE A 16 -8.07 2.21 20.13
C ILE A 16 -7.74 2.29 21.62
N PRO A 17 -8.19 3.33 22.37
CA PRO A 17 -7.90 3.43 23.79
C PRO A 17 -8.26 2.15 24.55
N GLY A 18 -7.28 1.57 25.24
CA GLY A 18 -7.44 0.33 26.00
C GLY A 18 -7.32 -0.96 25.18
N VAL A 19 -7.20 -0.89 23.85
CA VAL A 19 -7.06 -2.07 22.98
C VAL A 19 -5.77 -2.00 22.16
N ARG A 20 -4.95 -3.06 22.27
CA ARG A 20 -3.78 -3.24 21.41
C ARG A 20 -3.80 -4.61 20.74
N VAL A 21 -3.26 -4.69 19.54
CA VAL A 21 -3.18 -5.91 18.73
C VAL A 21 -1.74 -6.21 18.38
N GLN A 22 -1.33 -7.48 18.44
CA GLN A 22 -0.06 -7.93 17.94
C GLN A 22 -0.20 -8.34 16.47
N LEU A 23 0.54 -7.69 15.59
CA LEU A 23 0.41 -7.81 14.14
C LEU A 23 1.68 -8.37 13.52
N ARG A 24 1.54 -9.30 12.57
CA ARG A 24 2.57 -9.62 11.58
C ARG A 24 2.89 -8.36 10.74
N PRO A 25 4.12 -8.18 10.24
CA PRO A 25 4.40 -7.15 9.25
C PRO A 25 3.56 -7.32 7.99
N LEU A 26 3.08 -6.21 7.41
CA LEU A 26 2.31 -6.23 6.17
C LEU A 26 3.24 -6.48 4.97
N THR A 27 3.51 -7.75 4.69
CA THR A 27 4.32 -8.16 3.54
C THR A 27 3.49 -8.25 2.26
N THR A 28 4.15 -8.21 1.10
CA THR A 28 3.49 -8.47 -0.20
C THR A 28 2.79 -9.83 -0.21
N ALA A 29 3.38 -10.87 0.40
CA ALA A 29 2.76 -12.19 0.49
C ALA A 29 1.45 -12.17 1.29
N LEU A 30 1.41 -11.42 2.39
CA LEU A 30 0.20 -11.25 3.21
C LEU A 30 -0.88 -10.49 2.41
N MET A 31 -0.50 -9.42 1.71
CA MET A 31 -1.42 -8.66 0.85
C MET A 31 -2.00 -9.52 -0.29
N VAL A 32 -1.17 -10.30 -0.97
CA VAL A 32 -1.61 -11.21 -2.04
C VAL A 32 -2.53 -12.30 -1.48
N SER A 33 -2.19 -12.88 -0.33
CA SER A 33 -3.04 -13.88 0.34
C SER A 33 -4.40 -13.30 0.75
N ALA A 34 -4.46 -12.04 1.19
CA ALA A 34 -5.70 -11.37 1.53
C ALA A 34 -6.56 -11.12 0.29
N ARG A 35 -5.98 -10.67 -0.82
CA ARG A 35 -6.71 -10.47 -2.09
C ARG A 35 -7.36 -11.75 -2.65
N GLY A 36 -6.78 -12.90 -2.35
CA GLY A 36 -7.35 -14.21 -2.71
C GLY A 36 -8.38 -14.75 -1.71
N ASP A 37 -8.78 -13.98 -0.70
CA ASP A 37 -9.83 -14.40 0.24
C ASP A 37 -11.18 -14.53 -0.49
N PRO A 38 -11.93 -15.62 -0.32
CA PRO A 38 -13.23 -15.81 -0.97
C PRO A 38 -14.20 -14.66 -0.71
N ALA A 39 -14.18 -14.07 0.49
CA ALA A 39 -15.03 -12.94 0.83
C ALA A 39 -14.74 -11.67 0.00
N ILE A 40 -13.60 -11.63 -0.70
CA ILE A 40 -13.21 -10.58 -1.64
C ILE A 40 -13.41 -11.06 -3.08
N ALA A 41 -12.98 -12.29 -3.39
CA ALA A 41 -13.07 -12.86 -4.73
C ALA A 41 -14.53 -13.02 -5.22
N ASP A 42 -15.45 -13.29 -4.30
CA ASP A 42 -16.86 -13.52 -4.60
C ASP A 42 -17.69 -12.22 -4.56
N LEU A 43 -17.06 -11.05 -4.36
CA LEU A 43 -17.77 -9.77 -4.40
C LEU A 43 -18.30 -9.49 -5.82
N PRO A 44 -19.56 -9.05 -5.95
CA PRO A 44 -20.14 -8.74 -7.25
C PRO A 44 -19.45 -7.52 -7.88
N GLU A 45 -19.44 -7.50 -9.23
CA GLU A 45 -19.04 -6.31 -9.97
C GLU A 45 -19.94 -5.13 -9.59
N GLY A 46 -19.33 -3.99 -9.21
CA GLY A 46 -20.06 -2.80 -8.79
C GLY A 46 -20.44 -2.73 -7.31
N VAL A 47 -19.90 -3.63 -6.46
CA VAL A 47 -19.96 -3.47 -5.00
C VAL A 47 -19.46 -2.07 -4.59
N ALA A 48 -20.09 -1.46 -3.58
CA ALA A 48 -19.63 -0.18 -3.09
C ALA A 48 -18.23 -0.30 -2.45
N THR A 49 -17.49 0.80 -2.52
CA THR A 49 -16.05 0.82 -2.24
C THR A 49 -15.79 0.51 -0.77
N GLU A 50 -16.71 0.93 0.09
CA GLU A 50 -16.71 0.72 1.53
C GLU A 50 -16.85 -0.76 1.90
N GLU A 51 -17.78 -1.48 1.29
CA GLU A 51 -17.95 -2.92 1.53
C GLU A 51 -16.72 -3.71 1.06
N ALA A 52 -16.16 -3.36 -0.10
CA ALA A 52 -14.91 -3.95 -0.57
C ALA A 52 -13.73 -3.65 0.37
N ALA A 53 -13.65 -2.42 0.89
CA ALA A 53 -12.63 -2.02 1.84
C ALA A 53 -12.78 -2.76 3.19
N LEU A 54 -14.00 -2.96 3.66
CA LEU A 54 -14.28 -3.72 4.87
C LEU A 54 -13.91 -5.19 4.69
N ALA A 55 -14.30 -5.81 3.58
CA ALA A 55 -13.93 -7.19 3.26
C ALA A 55 -12.40 -7.37 3.20
N MET A 56 -11.69 -6.43 2.58
CA MET A 56 -10.22 -6.41 2.55
C MET A 56 -9.60 -6.26 3.94
N ALA A 57 -10.12 -5.35 4.78
CA ALA A 57 -9.63 -5.15 6.14
C ALA A 57 -9.78 -6.43 6.97
N LYS A 58 -10.95 -7.07 6.92
CA LYS A 58 -11.22 -8.32 7.63
C LYS A 58 -10.30 -9.45 7.16
N ALA A 59 -10.13 -9.62 5.84
CA ALA A 59 -9.21 -10.60 5.29
C ALA A 59 -7.75 -10.38 5.74
N LEU A 60 -7.29 -9.13 5.77
CA LEU A 60 -5.97 -8.76 6.27
C LEU A 60 -5.84 -9.03 7.76
N ALA A 61 -6.80 -8.58 8.57
CA ALA A 61 -6.76 -8.71 10.02
C ALA A 61 -6.73 -10.17 10.48
N ARG A 62 -7.56 -11.04 9.88
CA ARG A 62 -7.55 -12.49 10.17
C ARG A 62 -6.20 -13.15 9.89
N ARG A 63 -5.40 -12.59 8.98
CA ARG A 63 -4.05 -13.08 8.64
C ARG A 63 -2.95 -12.38 9.44
N ALA A 64 -3.19 -11.16 9.91
CA ALA A 64 -2.17 -10.34 10.53
C ALA A 64 -2.18 -10.43 12.06
N ILE A 65 -3.36 -10.46 12.69
CA ILE A 65 -3.51 -10.45 14.14
C ILE A 65 -3.08 -11.81 14.69
N LEU A 66 -2.17 -11.76 15.67
CA LEU A 66 -1.65 -12.92 16.40
C LEU A 66 -2.20 -13.01 17.81
N ASP A 67 -2.36 -11.85 18.45
CA ASP A 67 -2.76 -11.70 19.83
C ASP A 67 -3.38 -10.30 20.03
N TRP A 68 -4.06 -10.09 21.15
CA TRP A 68 -4.58 -8.78 21.54
C TRP A 68 -4.70 -8.62 23.05
N GLU A 69 -4.87 -7.38 23.49
CA GLU A 69 -5.24 -7.06 24.86
C GLU A 69 -6.36 -6.03 24.87
N GLY A 70 -7.18 -6.07 25.93
CA GLY A 70 -8.29 -5.14 26.11
C GLY A 70 -9.59 -5.53 25.41
N ILE A 71 -9.65 -6.73 24.83
CA ILE A 71 -10.85 -7.27 24.18
C ILE A 71 -11.41 -8.38 25.07
N GLY A 72 -12.65 -8.20 25.49
CA GLY A 72 -13.38 -9.15 26.31
C GLY A 72 -14.80 -9.35 25.82
N ASP A 73 -15.43 -10.41 26.30
CA ASP A 73 -16.83 -10.70 26.06
C ASP A 73 -17.77 -9.83 26.92
N ALA A 74 -19.08 -10.11 26.85
CA ALA A 74 -20.08 -9.39 27.63
C ALA A 74 -19.93 -9.57 29.17
N GLY A 75 -19.22 -10.61 29.62
CA GLY A 75 -18.87 -10.85 31.02
C GLY A 75 -17.58 -10.16 31.46
N GLY A 76 -16.83 -9.57 30.53
CA GLY A 76 -15.52 -8.98 30.79
C GLY A 76 -14.37 -9.99 30.77
N GLU A 77 -14.63 -11.24 30.37
CA GLU A 77 -13.60 -12.26 30.23
C GLU A 77 -12.81 -12.03 28.92
N PRO A 78 -11.48 -12.20 28.92
CA PRO A 78 -10.67 -12.02 27.71
C PRO A 78 -11.17 -12.92 26.58
N LEU A 79 -11.49 -12.30 25.44
CA LEU A 79 -11.95 -13.03 24.27
C LEU A 79 -10.72 -13.58 23.52
N PRO A 80 -10.66 -14.87 23.13
CA PRO A 80 -9.55 -15.37 22.33
C PRO A 80 -9.60 -14.78 20.91
N VAL A 81 -8.42 -14.66 20.28
CA VAL A 81 -8.34 -14.27 18.86
C VAL A 81 -8.98 -15.37 18.00
N SER A 82 -10.08 -15.03 17.34
CA SER A 82 -10.76 -15.89 16.38
C SER A 82 -11.22 -15.08 15.16
N PRO A 83 -11.49 -15.72 14.00
CA PRO A 83 -12.05 -15.03 12.83
C PRO A 83 -13.30 -14.21 13.16
N GLU A 84 -14.21 -14.77 13.95
CA GLU A 84 -15.47 -14.14 14.33
C GLU A 84 -15.24 -12.93 15.23
N ALA A 85 -14.31 -13.06 16.18
CA ALA A 85 -13.97 -11.98 17.10
C ALA A 85 -13.22 -10.84 16.38
N ILE A 86 -12.35 -11.16 15.41
CA ILE A 86 -11.67 -10.17 14.56
C ILE A 86 -12.68 -9.43 13.68
N ASP A 87 -13.62 -10.15 13.09
CA ASP A 87 -14.65 -9.55 12.25
C ASP A 87 -15.53 -8.61 13.08
N ALA A 88 -15.92 -9.02 14.29
CA ALA A 88 -16.69 -8.18 15.23
C ALA A 88 -15.91 -6.94 15.68
N LEU A 89 -14.59 -7.07 15.93
CA LEU A 89 -13.73 -5.92 16.23
C LEU A 89 -13.76 -4.90 15.08
N LEU A 90 -13.67 -5.37 13.84
CA LEU A 90 -13.67 -4.49 12.66
C LEU A 90 -15.06 -4.01 12.23
N ASP A 91 -16.13 -4.55 12.81
CA ASP A 91 -17.47 -3.96 12.67
C ASP A 91 -17.62 -2.69 13.54
N LEU A 92 -16.73 -2.48 14.51
CA LEU A 92 -16.63 -1.22 15.24
C LEU A 92 -15.92 -0.18 14.37
N TRP A 93 -16.67 0.84 13.93
CA TRP A 93 -16.14 1.89 13.06
C TRP A 93 -14.81 2.50 13.54
N PRO A 94 -14.62 2.87 14.83
CA PRO A 94 -13.33 3.41 15.29
C PRO A 94 -12.17 2.43 15.18
N ALA A 95 -12.42 1.13 15.39
CA ALA A 95 -11.39 0.10 15.28
C ALA A 95 -11.04 -0.17 13.82
N PHE A 96 -12.02 -0.16 12.92
CA PHE A 96 -11.80 -0.24 11.48
C PHE A 96 -10.93 0.92 10.98
N GLU A 97 -11.29 2.17 11.30
CA GLU A 97 -10.52 3.35 10.89
C GLU A 97 -9.10 3.30 11.44
N ALA A 98 -8.96 2.94 12.71
CA ALA A 98 -7.66 2.78 13.34
C ALA A 98 -6.82 1.71 12.65
N PHE A 99 -7.38 0.55 12.33
CA PHE A 99 -6.68 -0.55 11.65
C PHE A 99 -6.22 -0.12 10.25
N GLN A 100 -7.10 0.55 9.49
CA GLN A 100 -6.77 1.08 8.18
C GLN A 100 -5.62 2.08 8.25
N SER A 101 -5.69 3.04 9.19
CA SER A 101 -4.66 4.09 9.31
C SER A 101 -3.34 3.56 9.87
N SER A 102 -3.38 2.76 10.94
CA SER A 102 -2.19 2.36 11.70
C SER A 102 -1.43 1.20 11.07
N TYR A 103 -2.10 0.33 10.33
CA TYR A 103 -1.52 -0.88 9.77
C TYR A 103 -1.47 -0.85 8.24
N VAL A 104 -2.61 -0.63 7.57
CA VAL A 104 -2.69 -0.71 6.11
C VAL A 104 -2.04 0.50 5.43
N ALA A 105 -2.46 1.72 5.81
CA ALA A 105 -1.98 2.96 5.20
C ALA A 105 -0.49 3.21 5.47
N LYS A 106 0.00 2.95 6.70
CA LYS A 106 1.43 3.07 7.02
C LYS A 106 2.31 2.18 6.13
N ALA A 107 1.86 0.95 5.86
CA ALA A 107 2.59 0.04 4.98
C ALA A 107 2.58 0.50 3.52
N LEU A 108 1.50 1.12 3.05
CA LEU A 108 1.43 1.71 1.70
C LEU A 108 2.24 3.01 1.59
N LEU A 109 2.33 3.81 2.65
CA LEU A 109 3.15 5.02 2.70
C LEU A 109 4.65 4.70 2.62
N LEU A 110 5.09 3.60 3.26
CA LEU A 110 6.46 3.09 3.10
C LEU A 110 6.76 2.72 1.63
N ASP A 111 5.75 2.25 0.89
CA ASP A 111 5.88 2.02 -0.55
C ASP A 111 5.90 3.34 -1.35
N ALA A 112 5.14 4.35 -0.92
CA ALA A 112 5.05 5.67 -1.56
C ALA A 112 6.32 6.53 -1.39
N GLU A 113 7.15 6.32 -0.36
CA GLU A 113 8.47 6.96 -0.26
C GLU A 113 9.36 6.70 -1.50
N LYS A 114 9.08 5.63 -2.27
CA LYS A 114 9.74 5.36 -3.56
C LYS A 114 9.36 6.31 -4.69
N ASN A 115 8.21 6.97 -4.64
CA ASN A 115 7.71 7.81 -5.75
C ASN A 115 8.02 9.30 -5.56
N GLY A 116 8.70 9.70 -4.47
CA GLY A 116 9.13 11.07 -4.21
C GLY A 116 10.39 11.52 -4.96
N SER A 117 10.99 10.66 -5.78
CA SER A 117 12.13 11.01 -6.66
C SER A 117 11.75 10.89 -8.13
N VAL A 118 10.75 11.64 -8.57
CA VAL A 118 10.79 12.13 -9.95
C VAL A 118 12.00 13.08 -10.05
N PRO A 119 12.95 12.88 -10.97
CA PRO A 119 13.81 13.98 -11.36
C PRO A 119 12.85 15.09 -11.80
N SER A 120 12.88 16.23 -11.13
CA SER A 120 12.30 17.44 -11.68
C SER A 120 12.73 17.49 -13.14
N GLN A 121 11.79 17.53 -14.09
CA GLN A 121 12.10 17.87 -15.48
C GLN A 121 12.60 19.31 -15.47
N THR A 122 13.85 19.49 -15.07
CA THR A 122 14.61 20.69 -15.35
C THR A 122 15.06 20.53 -16.79
N GLY A 123 14.15 20.89 -17.67
CA GLY A 123 14.30 20.77 -19.11
C GLY A 123 13.26 21.66 -19.76
N SER A 124 13.30 22.96 -19.44
CA SER A 124 12.69 23.98 -20.28
C SER A 124 13.21 23.73 -21.71
N SER A 125 12.35 23.23 -22.58
CA SER A 125 12.59 23.23 -24.03
C SER A 125 12.47 24.68 -24.51
N ALA A 126 13.42 25.50 -24.11
CA ALA A 126 13.73 26.74 -24.78
C ALA A 126 14.55 26.34 -26.00
N GLY A 127 13.89 26.36 -27.16
CA GLY A 127 14.42 25.90 -28.44
C GLY A 127 15.87 26.32 -28.67
N ALA A 128 16.73 25.32 -28.85
CA ALA A 128 18.06 25.49 -29.37
C ALA A 128 17.94 26.17 -30.75
N LYS A 129 18.35 27.44 -30.84
CA LYS A 129 18.46 28.13 -32.12
C LYS A 129 19.57 27.46 -32.93
N ALA A 130 19.20 26.85 -34.06
CA ALA A 130 20.16 26.40 -35.07
C ALA A 130 20.99 27.60 -35.57
N THR A 131 22.31 27.57 -35.34
CA THR A 131 23.24 28.67 -35.68
C THR A 131 24.24 28.32 -36.79
N ALA A 132 24.04 27.21 -37.52
CA ALA A 132 24.86 26.89 -38.68
C ALA A 132 24.17 27.32 -39.98
N ARG A 133 24.81 28.22 -40.73
CA ARG A 133 24.41 28.58 -42.11
C ARG A 133 24.78 27.44 -43.07
N PRO A 134 23.99 27.17 -44.13
CA PRO A 134 24.32 26.14 -45.13
C PRO A 134 25.60 26.48 -45.91
N ALA A 135 26.40 25.46 -46.24
CA ALA A 135 27.54 25.59 -47.13
C ALA A 135 27.07 25.68 -48.60
N PRO A 136 27.65 26.57 -49.43
CA PRO A 136 27.32 26.66 -50.84
C PRO A 136 27.86 25.48 -51.67
N GLU A 137 27.17 25.26 -52.79
CA GLU A 137 27.21 24.11 -53.70
C GLU A 137 28.58 23.83 -54.36
N ALA A 138 28.82 22.56 -54.70
CA ALA A 138 30.08 22.05 -55.24
C ALA A 138 30.41 22.62 -56.63
N ALA A 139 31.71 22.84 -56.86
CA ALA A 139 32.25 23.35 -58.13
C ALA A 139 32.14 22.31 -59.27
N PRO A 140 31.94 22.75 -60.53
CA PRO A 140 31.84 21.86 -61.69
C PRO A 140 33.20 21.22 -62.04
N THR A 141 33.20 19.91 -62.26
CA THR A 141 34.34 19.14 -62.76
C THR A 141 34.62 19.42 -64.25
N ALA A 142 35.90 19.53 -64.60
CA ALA A 142 36.39 19.75 -65.96
C ALA A 142 36.18 18.53 -66.88
N PRO A 143 36.07 18.72 -68.21
CA PRO A 143 35.84 17.63 -69.15
C PRO A 143 37.16 16.91 -69.50
N HIS A 144 37.13 15.59 -69.57
CA HIS A 144 38.20 14.78 -70.15
C HIS A 144 37.77 14.28 -71.53
N GLY A 145 38.64 14.47 -72.53
CA GLY A 145 38.59 13.79 -73.83
C GLY A 145 39.23 12.41 -73.77
#